data_AF-A0A2Z4PPQ7-F1
#
_entry.id   AF-A0A2Z4PPQ7-F1
#
_cell.length_a   1.000
_cell.length_b   1.000
_cell.length_c   1.000
_cell.angle_alpha   90.00
_cell.angle_beta   90.00
_cell.angle_gamma   90.00
#
_symmetry.space_group_name_H-M   'P 1'
#
loop_
_entity.id
_entity.type
_entity.pdbx_description
1 polymer ?
#
loop_
_entity_poly.entity_id
_entity_poly.type
_entity_poly.pdbx_seq_one_letter_code
_entity_poly.pdbx_strand_id
1 'polypeptide(L)'
;MKLYRGIGVDHQPTEGILKNKYLKSPRRPLHSTHTLHSIADNWFQNKFGILARSQTIFCTPNKYQASQFGSVVEVEPIYNSFNVSFIFSQRVHDFNEIETAVTKIEDKIQVEAWLNSMSYIMVNKASDIPEKFDGEIMLYCDLYKVKYSNE
;
A
#
# COMPACT_ATOMS: atom_id res chain seq x y z
N MET A 1 1.23 16.30 -1.71
CA MET A 1 0.84 15.67 -0.42
C MET A 1 2.06 14.99 0.21
N LYS A 2 2.08 14.80 1.53
CA LYS A 2 3.08 13.95 2.21
C LYS A 2 2.52 12.54 2.39
N LEU A 3 3.38 11.54 2.35
CA LEU A 3 3.03 10.15 2.62
C LEU A 3 3.77 9.67 3.86
N TYR A 4 3.06 8.98 4.72
CA TYR A 4 3.55 8.47 5.99
C TYR A 4 3.46 6.95 6.01
N ARG A 5 4.41 6.32 6.70
CA ARG A 5 4.41 4.89 6.96
C ARG A 5 4.73 4.66 8.42
N GLY A 6 3.94 3.80 9.05
CA GLY A 6 4.26 3.26 10.36
C GLY A 6 5.29 2.15 10.27
N ILE A 7 6.26 2.19 11.17
CA ILE A 7 7.37 1.26 11.26
C ILE A 7 7.33 0.58 12.63
N GLY A 8 7.19 -0.74 12.62
CA GLY A 8 7.26 -1.53 13.84
C GLY A 8 8.61 -1.43 14.53
N VAL A 9 8.61 -1.58 15.85
CA VAL A 9 9.80 -1.42 16.73
C VAL A 9 11.02 -2.23 16.28
N ASP A 10 10.82 -3.42 15.72
CA ASP A 10 11.91 -4.31 15.29
C ASP A 10 12.49 -3.98 13.90
N HIS A 11 11.94 -3.00 13.19
CA HIS A 11 12.23 -2.75 11.78
C HIS A 11 12.50 -1.27 11.47
N GLN A 12 13.22 -0.59 12.35
CA GLN A 12 13.60 0.83 12.18
C GLN A 12 14.56 1.00 10.98
N PRO A 13 14.12 1.61 9.86
CA PRO A 13 15.02 1.85 8.74
C PRO A 13 16.03 2.94 9.08
N THR A 14 17.21 2.86 8.44
CA THR A 14 18.11 4.02 8.36
C THR A 14 17.46 5.08 7.47
N GLU A 15 17.51 6.35 7.88
CA GLU A 15 17.09 7.46 7.03
C GLU A 15 17.92 7.51 5.74
N GLY A 16 17.32 8.05 4.67
CA GLY A 16 17.95 8.18 3.37
C GLY A 16 17.21 7.44 2.27
N ILE A 17 17.92 7.13 1.18
CA ILE A 17 17.35 6.47 0.00
C ILE A 17 17.44 4.96 0.16
N LEU A 18 16.30 4.30 0.12
CA LEU A 18 16.17 2.85 0.24
C LEU A 18 15.65 2.24 -1.06
N LYS A 19 16.01 0.97 -1.28
CA LYS A 19 15.43 0.14 -2.33
C LYS A 19 14.15 -0.52 -1.82
N ASN A 20 13.13 -0.58 -2.67
CA ASN A 20 11.96 -1.38 -2.38
C ASN A 20 12.32 -2.87 -2.39
N LYS A 21 12.57 -3.42 -1.19
CA LYS A 21 12.91 -4.84 -1.02
C LYS A 21 11.82 -5.79 -1.50
N TYR A 22 10.56 -5.31 -1.55
CA TYR A 22 9.40 -6.13 -1.92
C TYR A 22 9.36 -6.52 -3.40
N LEU A 23 10.13 -5.82 -4.24
CA LEU A 23 10.33 -6.21 -5.64
C LEU A 23 11.11 -7.52 -5.79
N LYS A 24 11.94 -7.87 -4.80
CA LYS A 24 12.74 -9.11 -4.79
C LYS A 24 12.17 -10.15 -3.84
N SER A 25 11.69 -9.70 -2.68
CA SER A 25 11.15 -10.57 -1.63
C SER A 25 9.75 -10.08 -1.27
N PRO A 26 8.69 -10.69 -1.84
CA PRO A 26 7.31 -10.32 -1.59
C PRO A 26 7.00 -10.14 -0.10
N ARG A 27 6.15 -9.15 0.20
CA ARG A 27 5.65 -8.94 1.56
C ARG A 27 4.92 -10.17 2.03
N ARG A 28 5.15 -10.59 3.28
CA ARG A 28 4.31 -11.60 3.93
C ARG A 28 3.06 -10.92 4.50
N PRO A 29 1.86 -11.53 4.35
CA PRO A 29 0.67 -11.09 5.05
C PRO A 29 0.95 -11.06 6.56
N LEU A 30 0.54 -9.99 7.24
CA LEU A 30 0.64 -9.89 8.69
C LEU A 30 -0.72 -10.14 9.36
N HIS A 31 -1.77 -9.54 8.81
CA HIS A 31 -3.13 -9.59 9.36
C HIS A 31 -4.12 -10.35 8.47
N SER A 32 -3.83 -10.49 7.17
CA SER A 32 -4.67 -11.24 6.22
C SER A 32 -4.17 -12.67 6.01
N THR A 33 -5.06 -13.55 5.57
CA THR A 33 -4.67 -14.91 5.17
C THR A 33 -3.82 -14.88 3.88
N HIS A 34 -2.91 -15.86 3.73
CA HIS A 34 -2.15 -16.04 2.49
C HIS A 34 -3.05 -16.21 1.25
N THR A 35 -4.20 -16.87 1.41
CA THR A 35 -5.19 -17.05 0.35
C THR A 35 -5.77 -15.72 -0.11
N LEU A 36 -6.27 -14.90 0.82
CA LEU A 36 -6.80 -13.57 0.52
C LEU A 36 -5.74 -12.69 -0.14
N HIS A 37 -4.52 -12.70 0.39
CA HIS A 37 -3.40 -11.94 -0.16
C HIS A 37 -3.10 -12.34 -1.60
N SER A 38 -3.08 -13.65 -1.90
CA SER A 38 -2.84 -14.17 -3.24
C SER A 38 -3.97 -13.85 -4.22
N ILE A 39 -5.24 -13.92 -3.79
CA ILE A 39 -6.38 -13.54 -4.62
C ILE A 39 -6.31 -12.06 -4.99
N ALA A 40 -6.05 -11.19 -4.00
CA ALA A 40 -5.94 -9.76 -4.22
C ALA A 40 -4.77 -9.41 -5.14
N ASP A 41 -3.60 -10.00 -4.93
CA ASP A 41 -2.44 -9.79 -5.80
C ASP A 41 -2.72 -10.21 -7.24
N ASN A 42 -3.36 -11.37 -7.46
CA ASN A 42 -3.75 -11.81 -8.80
C ASN A 42 -4.72 -10.81 -9.45
N TRP A 43 -5.67 -10.28 -8.70
CA TRP A 43 -6.61 -9.27 -9.21
C TRP A 43 -5.88 -7.96 -9.59
N PHE A 44 -5.01 -7.44 -8.71
CA PHE A 44 -4.22 -6.24 -8.99
C PHE A 44 -3.25 -6.46 -10.16
N GLN A 45 -2.66 -7.65 -10.30
CA GLN A 45 -1.79 -8.01 -11.41
C GLN A 45 -2.55 -7.98 -12.74
N ASN A 46 -3.75 -8.55 -12.76
CA ASN A 46 -4.59 -8.55 -13.96
C ASN A 46 -5.05 -7.13 -14.33
N LYS A 47 -5.32 -6.27 -13.35
CA LYS A 47 -5.83 -4.91 -13.59
C LYS A 47 -4.74 -3.88 -13.90
N PHE A 48 -3.61 -3.95 -13.20
CA PHE A 48 -2.56 -2.92 -13.21
C PHE A 48 -1.18 -3.44 -13.57
N GLY A 49 -1.01 -4.75 -13.71
CA GLY A 49 0.30 -5.35 -13.97
C GLY A 49 1.22 -5.46 -12.75
N ILE A 50 0.69 -5.23 -11.54
CA ILE A 50 1.46 -5.21 -10.28
C ILE A 50 0.81 -6.13 -9.24
N LEU A 51 1.61 -6.95 -8.56
CA LEU A 51 1.20 -7.69 -7.36
C LEU A 51 1.14 -6.72 -6.17
N ALA A 52 0.10 -5.88 -6.13
CA ALA A 52 0.09 -4.67 -5.30
C ALA A 52 0.28 -4.95 -3.80
N ARG A 53 -0.32 -6.00 -3.25
CA ARG A 53 -0.16 -6.33 -1.84
C ARG A 53 1.20 -6.95 -1.53
N SER A 54 1.87 -7.53 -2.51
CA SER A 54 3.17 -8.18 -2.38
C SER A 54 4.37 -7.27 -2.67
N GLN A 55 4.24 -6.34 -3.61
CA GLN A 55 5.38 -5.60 -4.19
C GLN A 55 5.43 -4.12 -3.83
N THR A 56 4.41 -3.60 -3.14
CA THR A 56 4.32 -2.16 -2.83
C THR A 56 4.69 -1.85 -1.38
N ILE A 57 4.98 -0.58 -1.16
CA ILE A 57 5.14 0.01 0.14
C ILE A 57 3.79 0.60 0.52
N PHE A 58 3.19 0.08 1.58
CA PHE A 58 1.98 0.68 2.13
C PHE A 58 2.33 1.96 2.88
N CYS A 59 1.62 3.03 2.53
CA CYS A 59 1.69 4.34 3.15
C CYS A 59 0.30 4.97 3.22
N THR A 60 0.19 6.09 3.90
CA THR A 60 -1.05 6.85 4.05
C THR A 60 -0.72 8.34 4.18
N PRO A 61 -1.53 9.26 3.68
CA PRO A 61 -1.36 10.69 3.98
C PRO A 61 -1.79 11.04 5.42
N ASN A 62 -2.45 10.12 6.14
CA ASN A 62 -2.86 10.28 7.52
C ASN A 62 -1.72 9.88 8.49
N LYS A 63 -1.00 10.87 9.03
CA LYS A 63 0.08 10.65 10.02
C LYS A 63 -0.40 9.89 11.26
N TYR A 64 -1.63 10.14 11.73
CA TYR A 64 -2.20 9.47 12.91
C TYR A 64 -2.52 7.99 12.64
N GLN A 65 -2.98 7.65 11.43
CA GLN A 65 -3.13 6.26 11.03
C GLN A 65 -1.77 5.55 10.99
N ALA A 66 -0.75 6.20 10.43
CA ALA A 66 0.60 5.65 10.38
C ALA A 66 1.18 5.39 11.79
N SER A 67 0.92 6.26 12.77
CA SER A 67 1.44 6.09 14.14
C SER A 67 0.85 4.89 14.87
N GLN A 68 -0.30 4.34 14.43
CA GLN A 68 -0.87 3.13 15.03
C GLN A 68 0.03 1.90 14.87
N PHE A 69 0.99 1.94 13.92
CA PHE A 69 1.90 0.83 13.64
C PHE A 69 3.33 1.03 14.18
N GLY A 70 3.56 2.09 14.98
CA GLY A 70 4.85 2.39 15.61
C GLY A 70 5.44 3.74 15.21
N SER A 71 6.75 3.79 15.02
CA SER A 71 7.45 5.02 14.64
C SER A 71 7.01 5.48 13.25
N VAL A 72 6.77 6.77 13.08
CA VAL A 72 6.30 7.31 11.79
C VAL A 72 7.46 7.87 10.99
N VAL A 73 7.52 7.44 9.73
CA VAL A 73 8.43 8.00 8.74
C VAL A 73 7.67 8.64 7.59
N GLU A 74 8.21 9.73 7.05
CA GLU A 74 7.83 10.28 5.76
C GLU A 74 8.45 9.42 4.64
N VAL A 75 7.65 9.13 3.61
CA VAL A 75 8.04 8.34 2.44
C VAL A 75 7.88 9.19 1.18
N GLU A 76 8.94 9.30 0.40
CA GLU A 76 8.94 10.03 -0.87
C GLU A 76 9.53 9.13 -1.97
N PRO A 77 8.77 8.75 -3.02
CA PRO A 77 9.33 7.96 -4.10
C PRO A 77 10.35 8.78 -4.90
N ILE A 78 11.43 8.13 -5.35
CA ILE A 78 12.43 8.74 -6.22
C ILE A 78 12.03 8.48 -7.67
N TYR A 79 11.66 9.54 -8.39
CA TYR A 79 11.29 9.49 -9.80
C TYR A 79 12.53 9.45 -10.70
N ASN A 80 13.26 8.34 -10.72
CA ASN A 80 14.39 8.13 -11.63
C ASN A 80 14.20 6.96 -12.61
N SER A 81 13.14 6.18 -12.43
CA SER A 81 12.65 5.15 -13.36
C SER A 81 11.15 5.35 -13.59
N PHE A 82 10.64 4.88 -14.74
CA PHE A 82 9.22 4.95 -15.11
C PHE A 82 8.28 4.09 -14.24
N ASN A 83 8.76 3.59 -13.09
CA ASN A 83 8.09 2.58 -12.28
C ASN A 83 7.54 3.14 -10.97
N VAL A 84 7.10 4.41 -10.93
CA VAL A 84 6.39 4.95 -9.77
C VAL A 84 4.90 4.93 -10.03
N SER A 85 4.16 4.18 -9.21
CA SER A 85 2.71 4.10 -9.29
C SER A 85 2.09 4.09 -7.90
N PHE A 86 0.96 4.77 -7.76
CA PHE A 86 0.16 4.84 -6.55
C PHE A 86 -1.17 4.15 -6.83
N ILE A 87 -1.45 3.08 -6.09
CA ILE A 87 -2.70 2.34 -6.19
C ILE A 87 -3.51 2.60 -4.92
N PHE A 88 -4.75 3.07 -5.10
CA PHE A 88 -5.64 3.40 -3.99
C PHE A 88 -7.11 3.34 -4.43
N SER A 89 -8.02 3.44 -3.46
CA SER A 89 -9.45 3.57 -3.69
C SER A 89 -10.02 4.60 -2.73
N GLN A 90 -10.84 5.54 -3.23
CA GLN A 90 -11.61 6.46 -2.37
C GLN A 90 -12.73 5.76 -1.58
N ARG A 91 -12.99 4.47 -1.86
CA ARG A 91 -14.02 3.65 -1.20
C ARG A 91 -13.45 2.69 -0.17
N VAL A 92 -12.12 2.61 -0.05
CA VAL A 92 -11.43 1.71 0.88
C VAL A 92 -10.39 2.52 1.62
N HIS A 93 -10.56 2.64 2.94
CA HIS A 93 -9.62 3.37 3.78
C HIS A 93 -8.47 2.47 4.25
N ASP A 94 -8.73 1.19 4.51
CA ASP A 94 -7.74 0.16 4.79
C ASP A 94 -8.14 -1.15 4.10
N PHE A 95 -7.21 -1.84 3.44
CA PHE A 95 -7.51 -3.10 2.75
C PHE A 95 -8.10 -4.18 3.68
N ASN A 96 -7.77 -4.15 4.98
CA ASN A 96 -8.30 -5.12 5.95
C ASN A 96 -9.82 -4.99 6.17
N GLU A 97 -10.46 -3.91 5.70
CA GLU A 97 -11.92 -3.76 5.69
C GLU A 97 -12.63 -4.93 4.99
N ILE A 98 -11.96 -5.58 4.02
CA ILE A 98 -12.50 -6.74 3.30
C ILE A 98 -12.91 -7.88 4.25
N GLU A 99 -12.23 -8.04 5.39
CA GLU A 99 -12.51 -9.11 6.36
C GLU A 99 -13.88 -8.94 7.03
N THR A 100 -14.41 -7.72 7.05
CA THR A 100 -15.76 -7.42 7.54
C THR A 100 -16.79 -7.34 6.42
N ALA A 101 -16.36 -7.00 5.20
CA ALA A 101 -17.23 -6.82 4.04
C ALA A 101 -17.54 -8.12 3.27
N VAL A 102 -16.68 -9.12 3.35
CA VAL A 102 -16.81 -10.39 2.61
C VAL A 102 -17.02 -11.54 3.59
N THR A 103 -18.12 -12.28 3.40
CA THR A 103 -18.50 -13.39 4.29
C THR A 103 -17.47 -14.53 4.30
N LYS A 104 -16.82 -14.78 3.16
CA LYS A 104 -15.81 -15.83 3.02
C LYS A 104 -14.58 -15.31 2.27
N ILE A 105 -13.55 -14.90 2.99
CA ILE A 105 -12.35 -14.26 2.43
C ILE A 105 -11.46 -15.23 1.61
N GLU A 106 -11.67 -16.53 1.73
CA GLU A 106 -11.02 -17.54 0.89
C GLU A 106 -11.77 -17.80 -0.43
N ASP A 107 -12.99 -17.27 -0.56
CA ASP A 107 -13.78 -17.39 -1.79
C ASP A 107 -13.35 -16.33 -2.79
N LYS A 108 -12.60 -16.79 -3.79
CA LYS A 108 -12.12 -15.95 -4.90
C LYS A 108 -13.23 -15.12 -5.55
N ILE A 109 -14.41 -15.69 -5.79
CA ILE A 109 -15.48 -15.00 -6.51
C ILE A 109 -15.98 -13.82 -5.68
N GLN A 110 -16.18 -14.02 -4.37
CA GLN A 110 -16.65 -12.95 -3.48
C GLN A 110 -15.60 -11.86 -3.29
N VAL A 111 -14.34 -12.23 -3.10
CA VAL A 111 -13.23 -11.28 -2.97
C VAL A 111 -13.08 -10.44 -4.24
N GLU A 112 -13.06 -11.07 -5.42
CA GLU A 112 -12.96 -10.35 -6.69
C GLU A 112 -14.18 -9.46 -6.96
N ALA A 113 -15.39 -9.91 -6.61
CA ALA A 113 -16.59 -9.09 -6.71
C ALA A 113 -16.49 -7.83 -5.83
N TRP A 114 -16.00 -7.97 -4.59
CA TRP A 114 -15.73 -6.83 -3.72
C TRP A 114 -14.68 -5.89 -4.34
N LEU A 115 -13.51 -6.40 -4.75
CA LEU A 115 -12.43 -5.61 -5.37
C LEU A 115 -12.90 -4.83 -6.60
N ASN A 116 -13.73 -5.46 -7.45
CA ASN A 116 -14.34 -4.82 -8.61
C ASN A 116 -15.25 -3.65 -8.22
N SER A 117 -16.01 -3.78 -7.12
CA SER A 117 -16.90 -2.73 -6.62
C SER A 117 -16.16 -1.58 -5.92
N MET A 118 -14.94 -1.82 -5.45
CA MET A 118 -14.14 -0.83 -4.71
C MET A 118 -13.52 0.26 -5.57
N SER A 119 -13.63 0.23 -6.91
CA SER A 119 -13.16 1.33 -7.76
C SER A 119 -11.69 1.72 -7.57
N TYR A 120 -10.81 0.74 -7.33
CA TYR A 120 -9.36 0.99 -7.28
C TYR A 120 -8.87 1.59 -8.59
N ILE A 121 -8.00 2.59 -8.47
CA ILE A 121 -7.31 3.26 -9.57
C ILE A 121 -5.80 3.24 -9.36
N MET A 122 -5.06 3.46 -10.45
CA MET A 122 -3.61 3.61 -10.44
C MET A 122 -3.24 4.94 -11.10
N VAL A 123 -2.40 5.73 -10.43
CA VAL A 123 -1.86 6.99 -10.95
C VAL A 123 -0.34 7.00 -10.82
N ASN A 124 0.35 7.82 -11.60
CA ASN A 124 1.82 7.85 -11.62
C ASN A 124 2.42 9.09 -10.94
N LYS A 125 1.57 10.00 -10.44
CA LYS A 125 1.99 11.19 -9.70
C LYS A 125 1.18 11.32 -8.43
N ALA A 126 1.84 11.68 -7.34
CA ALA A 126 1.17 11.97 -6.08
C ALA A 126 0.20 13.16 -6.16
N SER A 127 0.36 14.06 -7.15
CA SER A 127 -0.57 15.17 -7.42
C SER A 127 -1.93 14.72 -7.93
N ASP A 128 -2.03 13.50 -8.46
CA ASP A 128 -3.26 12.98 -9.05
C ASP A 128 -4.12 12.25 -7.99
N ILE A 129 -3.62 12.16 -6.75
CA ILE A 129 -4.35 11.66 -5.59
C ILE A 129 -5.19 12.82 -5.04
N PRO A 130 -6.49 12.62 -4.75
CA PRO A 130 -7.35 13.67 -4.20
C PRO A 130 -6.74 14.31 -2.94
N GLU A 131 -6.78 15.65 -2.85
CA GLU A 131 -6.13 16.38 -1.75
C GLU A 131 -6.63 15.97 -0.35
N LYS A 132 -7.88 15.53 -0.24
CA LYS A 132 -8.51 15.08 1.01
C LYS A 132 -8.50 13.57 1.21
N PHE A 133 -7.78 12.83 0.37
CA PHE A 133 -7.64 11.40 0.55
C PHE A 133 -6.90 11.12 1.87
N ASP A 134 -7.41 10.18 2.67
CA ASP A 134 -6.91 9.83 4.00
C ASP A 134 -6.65 8.33 4.21
N GLY A 135 -6.92 7.50 3.20
CA GLY A 135 -6.79 6.04 3.26
C GLY A 135 -5.42 5.47 2.89
N GLU A 136 -5.37 4.14 2.79
CA GLU A 136 -4.19 3.36 2.40
C GLU A 136 -3.81 3.62 0.93
N ILE A 137 -2.52 3.83 0.71
CA ILE A 137 -1.88 3.93 -0.60
C ILE A 137 -0.86 2.80 -0.72
N MET A 138 -0.98 2.05 -1.80
CA MET A 138 0.02 1.05 -2.20
C MET A 138 0.99 1.70 -3.20
N LEU A 139 2.16 2.10 -2.71
CA LEU A 139 3.21 2.74 -3.50
C LEU A 139 4.13 1.69 -4.15
N TYR A 140 4.03 1.54 -5.46
CA TYR A 140 4.99 0.81 -6.28
C TYR A 140 6.13 1.77 -6.70
N CYS A 141 7.37 1.45 -6.34
CA CYS A 141 8.56 2.19 -6.77
C CYS A 141 9.82 1.32 -6.61
N ASP A 142 10.90 1.66 -7.32
CA ASP A 142 12.22 1.04 -7.16
C ASP A 142 12.96 1.60 -5.95
N LEU A 143 12.90 2.92 -5.79
CA LEU A 143 13.64 3.69 -4.80
C LEU A 143 12.71 4.69 -4.11
N TYR A 144 12.91 4.86 -2.82
CA TYR A 144 12.17 5.82 -2.01
C TYR A 144 13.07 6.38 -0.92
N LYS A 145 12.86 7.64 -0.58
CA LYS A 145 13.50 8.32 0.54
C LYS A 145 12.64 8.14 1.79
N VAL A 146 13.31 7.89 2.90
CA VAL A 146 12.73 7.79 4.23
C VAL A 146 13.36 8.83 5.14
N LYS A 147 12.52 9.52 5.91
CA LYS A 147 12.93 10.43 6.99
C LYS A 147 11.97 10.27 8.16
N TYR A 148 12.45 10.19 9.39
CA TYR A 148 11.59 10.19 10.56
C TYR A 148 10.78 11.49 10.62
N SER A 149 9.49 11.33 10.82
CA SER A 149 8.60 12.47 11.01
C SER A 149 8.71 12.89 12.47
N ASN A 150 9.65 13.79 12.76
CA ASN A 150 9.68 14.46 14.07
C ASN A 150 8.33 15.14 14.31
N GLU A 151 7.90 15.19 15.58
CA GLU A 151 6.67 15.87 16.00
C GLU A 151 6.66 17.34 15.58
#